data_AF-A0A1N7INZ2-F1
#
_entry.id   AF-A0A1N7INZ2-F1
#
_cell.length_a   1.000
_cell.length_b   1.000
_cell.length_c   1.000
_cell.angle_alpha   90.00
_cell.angle_beta   90.00
_cell.angle_gamma   90.00
#
_symmetry.space_group_name_H-M   'P 1'
#
loop_
_entity.id
_entity.type
_entity.pdbx_description
1 polymer ?
#
loop_
_entity_poly.entity_id
_entity_poly.type
_entity_poly.pdbx_seq_one_letter_code
_entity_poly.pdbx_strand_id
1 'polypeptide(L)'
;MKLPNQWHSFIKIFQKKFDSEIVYDIVHIFQDQETINERFTTHEFEIYLPDYIPVADDSGGQVAVISKNDKDTKVYLTSYGTLQEKEFRILDRDLLHWMQQKFPFDQKASEMPEMTSEQQAIFEKENDHLLQKVRQFPLLLNFWKQTYSIENLCLPENYPVVEDILAFQEGYAFSSVVTEKLIGEKDGDFRDSWLVIASNYFADPFFIDFNDAKENFPVYFAFHGAGKWTPIQIADSISEFQEILNKIFENRFDRNYLESFLKELTSSGNEFWDEVYQNVLDMSDYTEEEQNEKNDESDWREAEVYIIDIGPNKMKIVSLLKEVYKLSGTEALQMSKQNRILYHKGPYKWIQSSARELESLGATIEIVTL
;
A
#
# COMPACT_ATOMS: atom_id res chain seq x y z
N MET A 1 -5.21 -21.73 -23.76
CA MET A 1 -6.65 -21.36 -23.83
C MET A 1 -6.91 -20.41 -25.00
N LYS A 2 -8.12 -20.32 -25.55
CA LYS A 2 -8.47 -19.31 -26.58
C LYS A 2 -8.88 -18.00 -25.92
N LEU A 3 -8.24 -16.89 -26.30
CA LEU A 3 -8.54 -15.55 -25.77
C LEU A 3 -9.68 -14.88 -26.56
N PRO A 4 -10.51 -14.05 -25.90
CA PRO A 4 -11.63 -13.35 -26.54
C PRO A 4 -11.15 -12.18 -27.42
N ASN A 5 -11.97 -11.76 -28.38
CA ASN A 5 -11.63 -10.70 -29.33
C ASN A 5 -11.42 -9.34 -28.65
N GLN A 6 -12.14 -9.10 -27.54
CA GLN A 6 -11.97 -7.90 -26.73
C GLN A 6 -10.54 -7.75 -26.18
N TRP A 7 -9.94 -8.85 -25.70
CA TRP A 7 -8.55 -8.83 -25.22
C TRP A 7 -7.57 -8.55 -26.37
N HIS A 8 -7.74 -9.24 -27.50
CA HIS A 8 -6.89 -9.02 -28.69
C HIS A 8 -6.95 -7.58 -29.23
N SER A 9 -8.10 -6.91 -29.08
CA SER A 9 -8.28 -5.52 -29.49
C SER A 9 -7.61 -4.56 -28.51
N PHE A 10 -7.76 -4.82 -27.21
CA PHE A 10 -7.13 -4.07 -26.13
C PHE A 10 -5.59 -4.15 -26.20
N ILE A 11 -5.02 -5.35 -26.25
CA ILE A 11 -3.58 -5.53 -26.10
C ILE A 11 -2.77 -4.87 -27.23
N LYS A 12 -3.32 -4.88 -28.46
CA LYS A 12 -2.73 -4.18 -29.61
C LYS A 12 -2.63 -2.66 -29.42
N ILE A 13 -3.55 -2.07 -28.65
CA ILE A 13 -3.55 -0.64 -28.36
C ILE A 13 -2.65 -0.37 -27.15
N PHE A 14 -2.70 -1.23 -26.13
CA PHE A 14 -1.85 -1.16 -24.95
C PHE A 14 -0.36 -1.17 -25.33
N GLN A 15 0.09 -2.16 -26.10
CA GLN A 15 1.48 -2.33 -26.56
C GLN A 15 2.00 -1.20 -27.47
N LYS A 16 1.10 -0.36 -28.01
CA LYS A 16 1.50 0.84 -28.76
C LYS A 16 1.71 2.06 -27.86
N LYS A 17 1.13 2.04 -26.66
CA LYS A 17 1.07 3.18 -25.74
C LYS A 17 2.02 3.02 -24.56
N PHE A 18 2.33 1.79 -24.16
CA PHE A 18 3.16 1.46 -23.01
C PHE A 18 4.27 0.50 -23.43
N ASP A 19 5.49 0.79 -22.96
CA ASP A 19 6.70 0.00 -23.24
C ASP A 19 7.00 -1.04 -22.12
N SER A 20 6.17 -1.07 -21.07
CA SER A 20 6.31 -1.93 -19.88
C SER A 20 4.99 -2.63 -19.55
N GLU A 21 5.07 -3.81 -18.94
CA GLU A 21 3.92 -4.55 -18.41
C GLU A 21 3.39 -3.98 -17.10
N ILE A 22 4.28 -3.39 -16.30
CA ILE A 22 3.94 -2.65 -15.10
C ILE A 22 3.68 -1.20 -15.50
N VAL A 23 2.47 -0.73 -15.23
CA VAL A 23 2.04 0.62 -15.55
C VAL A 23 1.49 1.30 -14.29
N TYR A 24 1.80 2.58 -14.15
CA TYR A 24 1.37 3.37 -12.99
C TYR A 24 1.84 2.75 -11.65
N ASP A 25 3.05 2.20 -11.66
CA ASP A 25 3.84 1.70 -10.52
C ASP A 25 3.27 0.49 -9.74
N ILE A 26 2.01 0.10 -9.97
CA ILE A 26 1.36 -1.01 -9.24
C ILE A 26 0.55 -1.99 -10.10
N VAL A 27 0.20 -1.65 -11.35
CA VAL A 27 -0.67 -2.52 -12.17
C VAL A 27 0.14 -3.35 -13.14
N HIS A 28 0.04 -4.69 -13.03
CA HIS A 28 0.64 -5.62 -13.98
C HIS A 28 -0.38 -6.07 -15.02
N ILE A 29 -0.19 -5.68 -16.29
CA ILE A 29 -1.04 -6.11 -17.41
C ILE A 29 -0.43 -7.33 -18.08
N PHE A 30 -1.20 -8.43 -18.19
CA PHE A 30 -0.72 -9.65 -18.86
C PHE A 30 -0.77 -9.49 -20.38
N GLN A 31 0.40 -9.41 -21.00
CA GLN A 31 0.52 -8.98 -22.39
C GLN A 31 0.39 -10.10 -23.43
N ASP A 32 0.56 -11.34 -23.02
CA ASP A 32 0.60 -12.48 -23.92
C ASP A 32 -0.21 -13.66 -23.39
N GLN A 33 -0.44 -14.62 -24.27
CA GLN A 33 -1.25 -15.80 -23.96
C GLN A 33 -0.54 -16.79 -23.03
N GLU A 34 0.79 -16.81 -23.02
CA GLU A 34 1.59 -17.69 -22.14
C GLU A 34 1.41 -17.24 -20.69
N THR A 35 1.62 -15.96 -20.41
CA THR A 35 1.42 -15.34 -19.09
C THR A 35 0.01 -15.56 -18.55
N ILE A 36 -1.02 -15.36 -19.39
CA ILE A 36 -2.41 -15.61 -19.00
C ILE A 36 -2.64 -17.10 -18.70
N ASN A 37 -2.08 -18.02 -19.50
CA ASN A 37 -2.24 -19.45 -19.23
C ASN A 37 -1.54 -19.89 -17.95
N GLU A 38 -0.38 -19.31 -17.64
CA GLU A 38 0.33 -19.57 -16.39
C GLU A 38 -0.56 -19.20 -15.21
N ARG A 39 -1.04 -17.95 -15.12
CA ARG A 39 -1.93 -17.49 -14.04
C ARG A 39 -3.23 -18.30 -13.98
N PHE A 40 -3.83 -18.57 -15.13
CA PHE A 40 -5.06 -19.38 -15.23
C PHE A 40 -4.86 -20.79 -14.66
N THR A 41 -3.69 -21.40 -14.88
CA THR A 41 -3.37 -22.75 -14.40
C THR A 41 -2.99 -22.74 -12.91
N THR A 42 -2.09 -21.82 -12.51
CA THR A 42 -1.58 -21.70 -11.15
C THR A 42 -2.69 -21.48 -10.12
N HIS A 43 -3.69 -20.66 -10.48
CA HIS A 43 -4.82 -20.35 -9.60
C HIS A 43 -6.08 -21.17 -9.90
N GLU A 44 -5.95 -22.27 -10.66
CA GLU A 44 -7.02 -23.23 -10.92
C GLU A 44 -8.33 -22.59 -11.47
N PHE A 45 -8.21 -21.58 -12.34
CA PHE A 45 -9.38 -20.91 -12.92
C PHE A 45 -10.31 -21.86 -13.68
N GLU A 46 -9.79 -22.95 -14.24
CA GLU A 46 -10.61 -24.00 -14.88
C GLU A 46 -11.63 -24.62 -13.90
N ILE A 47 -11.33 -24.65 -12.61
CA ILE A 47 -12.19 -25.21 -11.57
C ILE A 47 -13.14 -24.13 -11.04
N TYR A 48 -12.60 -22.95 -10.72
CA TYR A 48 -13.34 -21.93 -9.96
C TYR A 48 -14.08 -20.92 -10.84
N LEU A 49 -13.50 -20.53 -11.99
CA LEU A 49 -14.03 -19.51 -12.89
C LEU A 49 -13.79 -19.88 -14.38
N PRO A 50 -14.30 -21.02 -14.86
CA PRO A 50 -13.96 -21.57 -16.18
C PRO A 50 -14.37 -20.66 -17.34
N ASP A 51 -15.33 -19.77 -17.16
CA ASP A 51 -15.83 -18.86 -18.20
C ASP A 51 -15.13 -17.49 -18.22
N TYR A 52 -14.14 -17.28 -17.34
CA TYR A 52 -13.40 -16.03 -17.21
C TYR A 52 -11.91 -16.23 -17.41
N ILE A 53 -11.20 -15.15 -17.75
CA ILE A 53 -9.75 -15.17 -17.92
C ILE A 53 -9.12 -14.01 -17.14
N PRO A 54 -7.98 -14.23 -16.47
CA PRO A 54 -7.24 -13.15 -15.82
C PRO A 54 -6.51 -12.32 -16.87
N VAL A 55 -6.47 -11.00 -16.69
CA VAL A 55 -5.89 -10.05 -17.65
C VAL A 55 -4.94 -9.04 -17.03
N ALA A 56 -5.02 -8.84 -15.72
CA ALA A 56 -4.12 -8.01 -14.95
C ALA A 56 -4.24 -8.33 -13.46
N ASP A 57 -3.23 -7.97 -12.66
CA ASP A 57 -3.30 -7.95 -11.21
C ASP A 57 -2.65 -6.69 -10.63
N ASP A 58 -2.88 -6.45 -9.35
CA ASP A 58 -2.24 -5.38 -8.55
C ASP A 58 -1.01 -5.90 -7.78
N SER A 59 -0.64 -7.16 -8.02
CA SER A 59 0.34 -7.93 -7.24
C SER A 59 0.08 -8.05 -5.72
N GLY A 60 -1.00 -7.45 -5.21
CA GLY A 60 -1.52 -7.51 -3.84
C GLY A 60 -2.63 -8.53 -3.64
N GLY A 61 -2.75 -9.49 -4.57
CA GLY A 61 -3.70 -10.60 -4.50
C GLY A 61 -5.06 -10.33 -5.15
N GLN A 62 -5.27 -9.15 -5.73
CA GLN A 62 -6.45 -8.87 -6.55
C GLN A 62 -6.17 -9.14 -8.03
N VAL A 63 -7.17 -9.62 -8.75
CA VAL A 63 -7.05 -9.96 -10.16
C VAL A 63 -8.23 -9.37 -10.93
N ALA A 64 -7.88 -8.68 -12.00
CA ALA A 64 -8.84 -8.25 -13.00
C ALA A 64 -9.10 -9.39 -13.99
N VAL A 65 -10.36 -9.74 -14.19
CA VAL A 65 -10.81 -10.81 -15.06
C VAL A 65 -11.82 -10.32 -16.08
N ILE A 66 -11.88 -10.97 -17.24
CA ILE A 66 -12.89 -10.72 -18.28
C ILE A 66 -13.56 -12.02 -18.71
N SER A 67 -14.77 -11.93 -19.26
CA SER A 67 -15.47 -13.11 -19.78
C SER A 67 -14.84 -13.62 -21.08
N LYS A 68 -14.82 -14.95 -21.25
CA LYS A 68 -14.54 -15.62 -22.53
C LYS A 68 -15.62 -15.33 -23.58
N ASN A 69 -16.81 -14.89 -23.16
CA ASN A 69 -17.92 -14.52 -24.05
C ASN A 69 -17.78 -13.07 -24.53
N ASP A 70 -17.51 -12.88 -25.82
CA ASP A 70 -17.35 -11.54 -26.44
C ASP A 70 -18.57 -10.60 -26.31
N LYS A 71 -19.74 -11.09 -25.86
CA LYS A 71 -20.90 -10.23 -25.57
C LYS A 71 -20.81 -9.52 -24.23
N ASP A 72 -20.05 -10.06 -23.28
CA ASP A 72 -19.80 -9.43 -21.98
C ASP A 72 -18.42 -8.77 -21.99
N THR A 73 -18.43 -7.47 -22.18
CA THR A 73 -17.20 -6.69 -22.35
C THR A 73 -16.61 -6.19 -21.04
N LYS A 74 -17.29 -6.40 -19.91
CA LYS A 74 -16.92 -5.79 -18.63
C LYS A 74 -15.60 -6.35 -18.11
N VAL A 75 -14.94 -5.51 -17.32
CA VAL A 75 -13.78 -5.90 -16.50
C VAL A 75 -14.28 -6.09 -15.09
N TYR A 76 -13.95 -7.23 -14.48
CA TYR A 76 -14.33 -7.56 -13.12
C TYR A 76 -13.10 -7.65 -12.23
N LEU A 77 -13.21 -7.22 -10.98
CA LEU A 77 -12.26 -7.46 -9.91
C LEU A 77 -12.72 -8.67 -9.11
N THR A 78 -11.78 -9.53 -8.79
CA THR A 78 -11.91 -10.57 -7.77
C THR A 78 -10.56 -10.71 -7.07
N SER A 79 -10.48 -11.58 -6.06
CA SER A 79 -9.21 -11.95 -5.44
C SER A 79 -8.84 -13.35 -5.86
N TYR A 80 -7.54 -13.61 -6.01
CA TYR A 80 -7.04 -14.98 -6.17
C TYR A 80 -7.47 -15.91 -5.02
N GLY A 81 -7.80 -15.36 -3.83
CA GLY A 81 -8.31 -16.12 -2.70
C GLY A 81 -9.81 -16.40 -2.71
N THR A 82 -10.59 -15.71 -3.56
CA THR A 82 -12.06 -15.78 -3.57
C THR A 82 -12.63 -15.85 -4.98
N LEU A 83 -12.02 -16.67 -5.85
CA LEU A 83 -12.41 -16.87 -7.25
C LEU A 83 -13.84 -17.41 -7.41
N GLN A 84 -14.84 -16.54 -7.24
CA GLN A 84 -16.26 -16.88 -7.30
C GLN A 84 -17.01 -15.72 -7.96
N GLU A 85 -17.85 -16.01 -8.96
CA GLU A 85 -18.55 -14.98 -9.74
C GLU A 85 -19.43 -14.06 -8.88
N LYS A 86 -20.01 -14.58 -7.79
CA LYS A 86 -20.85 -13.79 -6.88
C LYS A 86 -20.10 -12.69 -6.12
N GLU A 87 -18.77 -12.82 -6.00
CA GLU A 87 -17.90 -11.83 -5.34
C GLU A 87 -17.28 -10.86 -6.35
N PHE A 88 -17.66 -10.96 -7.63
CA PHE A 88 -17.15 -10.05 -8.65
C PHE A 88 -17.64 -8.63 -8.41
N ARG A 89 -16.69 -7.71 -8.42
CA ARG A 89 -16.97 -6.28 -8.53
C ARG A 89 -16.70 -5.84 -9.96
N ILE A 90 -17.58 -5.05 -10.56
CA ILE A 90 -17.30 -4.49 -11.88
C ILE A 90 -16.25 -3.37 -11.73
N LEU A 91 -15.07 -3.55 -12.31
CA LEU A 91 -14.05 -2.51 -12.43
C LEU A 91 -14.39 -1.53 -13.52
N ASP A 92 -14.90 -1.99 -14.65
CA ASP A 92 -15.24 -1.10 -15.75
C ASP A 92 -16.16 -1.79 -16.76
N ARG A 93 -16.74 -1.00 -17.67
CA ARG A 93 -17.58 -1.47 -18.77
C ARG A 93 -16.80 -2.19 -19.86
N ASP A 94 -15.51 -1.85 -20.04
CA ASP A 94 -14.59 -2.47 -21.00
C ASP A 94 -13.12 -2.15 -20.74
N LEU A 95 -12.22 -3.01 -21.27
CA LEU A 95 -10.76 -2.89 -21.10
C LEU A 95 -10.18 -1.57 -21.64
N LEU A 96 -10.75 -1.00 -22.71
CA LEU A 96 -10.23 0.24 -23.29
C LEU A 96 -10.62 1.46 -22.45
N HIS A 97 -11.83 1.46 -21.90
CA HIS A 97 -12.25 2.48 -20.94
C HIS A 97 -11.47 2.37 -19.64
N TRP A 98 -11.26 1.16 -19.13
CA TRP A 98 -10.43 0.92 -17.94
C TRP A 98 -9.00 1.44 -18.11
N MET A 99 -8.38 1.20 -19.27
CA MET A 99 -7.08 1.78 -19.64
C MET A 99 -7.09 3.32 -19.72
N GLN A 100 -8.18 3.93 -20.19
CA GLN A 100 -8.30 5.39 -20.22
C GLN A 100 -8.34 5.99 -18.80
N GLN A 101 -8.92 5.25 -17.85
CA GLN A 101 -8.96 5.61 -16.43
C GLN A 101 -7.66 5.32 -15.68
N LYS A 102 -6.62 4.82 -16.36
CA LYS A 102 -5.34 4.39 -15.78
C LYS A 102 -5.43 3.14 -14.89
N PHE A 103 -6.24 2.17 -15.30
CA PHE A 103 -6.34 0.86 -14.64
C PHE A 103 -6.62 0.89 -13.14
N PRO A 104 -7.61 1.66 -12.66
CA PRO A 104 -7.95 1.65 -11.25
C PRO A 104 -8.43 0.25 -10.85
N PHE A 105 -7.67 -0.44 -9.99
CA PHE A 105 -8.18 -1.56 -9.18
C PHE A 105 -9.13 -1.03 -8.10
N ASP A 106 -8.88 0.20 -7.67
CA ASP A 106 -9.72 0.98 -6.78
C ASP A 106 -10.65 1.92 -7.55
N GLN A 107 -11.49 1.42 -8.45
CA GLN A 107 -12.63 2.26 -8.84
C GLN A 107 -13.51 2.37 -7.61
N LYS A 108 -13.51 3.51 -6.90
CA LYS A 108 -14.62 3.94 -6.03
C LYS A 108 -15.89 3.43 -6.68
N ALA A 109 -16.47 2.41 -6.07
CA ALA A 109 -17.64 1.79 -6.63
C ALA A 109 -18.67 2.92 -6.74
N SER A 110 -19.09 3.20 -7.97
CA SER A 110 -20.48 3.58 -8.17
C SER A 110 -21.28 2.43 -7.58
N GLU A 111 -21.67 2.62 -6.32
CA GLU A 111 -22.41 1.71 -5.46
C GLU A 111 -21.61 0.50 -4.93
N MET A 112 -20.66 0.75 -4.01
CA MET A 112 -20.71 -0.01 -2.75
C MET A 112 -22.11 0.26 -2.20
N PRO A 113 -22.84 -0.68 -1.57
CA PRO A 113 -23.92 -0.21 -0.71
C PRO A 113 -23.27 0.83 0.19
N GLU A 114 -23.63 2.11 0.02
CA GLU A 114 -23.17 3.15 0.92
C GLU A 114 -23.36 2.55 2.29
N MET A 115 -22.28 2.47 3.08
CA MET A 115 -22.43 2.13 4.49
C MET A 115 -23.64 2.93 4.93
N THR A 116 -24.68 2.22 5.37
CA THR A 116 -25.88 2.91 5.78
C THR A 116 -25.46 3.96 6.80
N SER A 117 -26.18 5.07 6.94
CA SER A 117 -25.79 6.07 7.95
C SER A 117 -25.61 5.45 9.34
N GLU A 118 -26.27 4.32 9.61
CA GLU A 118 -26.06 3.48 10.78
C GLU A 118 -24.69 2.75 10.78
N GLN A 119 -24.30 2.08 9.68
CA GLN A 119 -22.99 1.43 9.55
C GLN A 119 -21.84 2.44 9.60
N GLN A 120 -21.99 3.60 8.95
CA GLN A 120 -21.00 4.68 9.00
C GLN A 120 -20.84 5.20 10.43
N ALA A 121 -21.95 5.43 11.15
CA ALA A 121 -21.90 5.86 12.55
C ALA A 121 -21.29 4.79 13.47
N ILE A 122 -21.49 3.51 13.19
CA ILE A 122 -20.83 2.41 13.91
C ILE A 122 -19.32 2.45 13.63
N PHE A 123 -18.91 2.54 12.36
CA PHE A 123 -17.50 2.61 11.97
C PHE A 123 -16.80 3.78 12.67
N GLU A 124 -17.35 5.00 12.58
CA GLU A 124 -16.80 6.20 13.21
C GLU A 124 -16.66 6.02 14.72
N LYS A 125 -17.67 5.45 15.37
CA LYS A 125 -17.66 5.21 16.82
C LYS A 125 -16.59 4.18 17.23
N GLU A 126 -16.46 3.08 16.50
CA GLU A 126 -15.46 2.05 16.78
C GLU A 126 -14.05 2.57 16.48
N ASN A 127 -13.88 3.37 15.42
CA ASN A 127 -12.62 4.02 15.10
C ASN A 127 -12.22 5.03 16.18
N ASP A 128 -13.15 5.87 16.65
CA ASP A 128 -12.92 6.77 17.77
C ASP A 128 -12.52 6.02 19.04
N HIS A 129 -13.14 4.87 19.31
CA HIS A 129 -12.80 4.04 20.45
C HIS A 129 -11.38 3.48 20.35
N LEU A 130 -11.03 2.90 19.19
CA LEU A 130 -9.70 2.35 18.93
C LEU A 130 -8.63 3.45 18.98
N LEU A 131 -8.90 4.59 18.35
CA LEU A 131 -8.02 5.76 18.36
C LEU A 131 -7.80 6.29 19.78
N GLN A 132 -8.84 6.37 20.61
CA GLN A 132 -8.70 6.74 22.01
C GLN A 132 -7.82 5.76 22.79
N LYS A 133 -7.96 4.46 22.53
CA LYS A 133 -7.12 3.41 23.15
C LYS A 133 -5.67 3.56 22.73
N VAL A 134 -5.41 3.69 21.43
CA VAL A 134 -4.06 3.89 20.85
C VAL A 134 -3.38 5.14 21.40
N ARG A 135 -4.13 6.25 21.54
CA ARG A 135 -3.61 7.51 22.10
C ARG A 135 -3.16 7.41 23.57
N GLN A 136 -3.53 6.36 24.29
CA GLN A 136 -3.00 6.11 25.64
C GLN A 136 -1.55 5.63 25.63
N PHE A 137 -1.02 5.27 24.46
CA PHE A 137 0.31 4.68 24.28
C PHE A 137 1.18 5.54 23.34
N PRO A 138 1.98 6.47 23.88
CA PRO A 138 2.83 7.34 23.06
C PRO A 138 3.84 6.58 22.18
N LEU A 139 4.24 5.36 22.57
CA LEU A 139 5.17 4.53 21.80
C LEU A 139 4.61 4.17 20.42
N LEU A 140 3.30 3.83 20.33
CA LEU A 140 2.64 3.54 19.05
C LEU A 140 2.62 4.78 18.15
N LEU A 141 2.27 5.94 18.72
CA LEU A 141 2.26 7.20 17.98
C LEU A 141 3.65 7.64 17.52
N ASN A 142 4.70 7.27 18.25
CA ASN A 142 6.07 7.59 17.87
C ASN A 142 6.57 6.64 16.77
N PHE A 143 6.21 5.35 16.83
CA PHE A 143 6.49 4.38 15.78
C PHE A 143 5.99 4.89 14.42
N TRP A 144 4.70 5.25 14.32
CA TRP A 144 4.12 5.75 13.06
C TRP A 144 4.62 7.14 12.61
N LYS A 145 5.38 7.87 13.42
CA LYS A 145 6.01 9.13 12.99
C LYS A 145 7.31 8.91 12.21
N GLN A 146 7.93 7.75 12.34
CA GLN A 146 9.19 7.44 11.65
C GLN A 146 9.00 6.11 10.92
N THR A 147 8.27 6.20 9.81
CA THR A 147 8.09 5.10 8.88
C THR A 147 9.04 5.31 7.70
N TYR A 148 9.63 4.22 7.24
CA TYR A 148 10.55 4.23 6.11
C TYR A 148 10.04 3.22 5.08
N SER A 149 10.13 3.59 3.80
CA SER A 149 10.03 2.61 2.73
C SER A 149 11.39 1.92 2.65
N ILE A 150 11.40 0.62 2.90
CA ILE A 150 12.59 -0.23 2.82
C ILE A 150 12.38 -1.18 1.63
N GLU A 151 13.36 -1.24 0.73
CA GLU A 151 13.33 -2.12 -0.44
C GLU A 151 13.53 -3.59 -0.01
N ASN A 152 12.45 -4.21 0.47
CA ASN A 152 12.35 -5.63 0.80
C ASN A 152 10.87 -6.00 0.93
N LEU A 153 10.38 -6.92 0.10
CA LEU A 153 8.95 -7.27 0.03
C LEU A 153 8.41 -7.89 1.33
N CYS A 154 9.29 -8.42 2.18
CA CYS A 154 8.90 -9.04 3.45
C CYS A 154 8.78 -8.01 4.58
N LEU A 155 9.45 -6.85 4.48
CA LEU A 155 9.45 -5.82 5.52
C LEU A 155 8.20 -4.93 5.48
N PRO A 156 7.89 -4.20 6.57
CA PRO A 156 6.76 -3.27 6.60
C PRO A 156 6.84 -2.21 5.49
N GLU A 157 5.78 -2.13 4.70
CA GLU A 157 5.62 -1.16 3.60
C GLU A 157 4.43 -0.23 3.85
N ASN A 158 3.33 -0.81 4.33
CA ASN A 158 2.07 -0.12 4.54
C ASN A 158 1.84 0.16 6.02
N TYR A 159 1.40 1.38 6.34
CA TYR A 159 1.15 1.83 7.71
C TYR A 159 -0.22 2.50 7.81
N PRO A 160 -0.91 2.39 8.96
CA PRO A 160 -2.21 3.01 9.15
C PRO A 160 -2.14 4.53 9.12
N VAL A 161 -3.17 5.16 8.55
CA VAL A 161 -3.48 6.55 8.85
C VAL A 161 -4.06 6.58 10.26
N VAL A 162 -3.37 7.24 11.19
CA VAL A 162 -3.71 7.18 12.63
C VAL A 162 -5.15 7.61 12.90
N GLU A 163 -5.64 8.65 12.20
CA GLU A 163 -7.03 9.12 12.34
C GLU A 163 -8.07 8.12 11.84
N ASP A 164 -7.69 7.16 11.01
CA ASP A 164 -8.55 6.13 10.42
C ASP A 164 -7.98 4.72 10.65
N ILE A 165 -7.47 4.50 11.86
CA ILE A 165 -6.75 3.29 12.22
C ILE A 165 -7.62 2.03 12.13
N LEU A 166 -8.94 2.16 12.30
CA LEU A 166 -9.86 1.04 12.16
C LEU A 166 -9.90 0.51 10.72
N ALA A 167 -9.83 1.37 9.70
CA ALA A 167 -9.80 0.94 8.30
C ALA A 167 -8.64 -0.02 8.02
N PHE A 168 -7.50 0.22 8.65
CA PHE A 168 -6.31 -0.62 8.48
C PHE A 168 -6.43 -2.02 9.12
N GLN A 169 -7.47 -2.27 9.92
CA GLN A 169 -7.74 -3.59 10.52
C GLN A 169 -8.70 -4.44 9.66
N GLU A 170 -9.23 -3.89 8.57
CA GLU A 170 -10.06 -4.61 7.61
C GLU A 170 -9.28 -5.80 7.02
N GLY A 171 -9.95 -6.95 6.88
CA GLY A 171 -9.33 -8.20 6.43
C GLY A 171 -8.63 -9.00 7.53
N TYR A 172 -8.36 -8.41 8.69
CA TYR A 172 -7.78 -9.09 9.86
C TYR A 172 -8.79 -9.23 11.00
N ALA A 173 -9.35 -8.11 11.47
CA ALA A 173 -10.24 -8.07 12.63
C ALA A 173 -11.73 -8.12 12.24
N PHE A 174 -12.07 -7.62 11.05
CA PHE A 174 -13.43 -7.61 10.50
C PHE A 174 -13.39 -7.65 8.96
N SER A 175 -14.49 -8.04 8.31
CA SER A 175 -14.63 -8.03 6.85
C SER A 175 -14.89 -6.60 6.32
N SER A 176 -15.39 -6.43 5.10
CA SER A 176 -15.80 -5.11 4.58
C SER A 176 -16.93 -4.42 5.36
N VAL A 177 -17.49 -5.08 6.38
CA VAL A 177 -18.49 -4.52 7.29
C VAL A 177 -18.02 -4.73 8.74
N VAL A 178 -17.87 -3.64 9.51
CA VAL A 178 -17.38 -3.68 10.92
C VAL A 178 -18.16 -4.64 11.84
N THR A 179 -19.44 -4.87 11.56
CA THR A 179 -20.27 -5.81 12.33
C THR A 179 -19.93 -7.28 12.08
N GLU A 180 -19.27 -7.59 10.97
CA GLU A 180 -18.81 -8.93 10.60
C GLU A 180 -17.38 -9.15 11.11
N LYS A 181 -17.30 -9.42 12.41
CA LYS A 181 -16.03 -9.68 13.10
C LYS A 181 -15.37 -10.96 12.60
N LEU A 182 -14.08 -10.87 12.27
CA LEU A 182 -13.18 -12.00 11.96
C LEU A 182 -12.37 -12.43 13.20
N ILE A 183 -12.49 -11.68 14.29
CA ILE A 183 -11.85 -12.02 15.56
C ILE A 183 -12.53 -13.18 16.29
N GLY A 184 -11.75 -13.91 17.06
CA GLY A 184 -12.23 -15.02 17.89
C GLY A 184 -11.24 -15.46 18.96
N GLU A 185 -11.62 -16.50 19.70
CA GLU A 185 -10.82 -17.06 20.79
C GLU A 185 -10.25 -18.45 20.45
N LYS A 186 -10.52 -18.99 19.25
CA LYS A 186 -10.01 -20.30 18.86
C LYS A 186 -8.57 -20.19 18.42
N ASP A 187 -7.88 -21.33 18.47
CA ASP A 187 -6.54 -21.46 17.92
C ASP A 187 -6.52 -21.10 16.41
N GLY A 188 -5.74 -20.08 16.07
CA GLY A 188 -5.64 -19.52 14.73
C GLY A 188 -6.59 -18.36 14.43
N ASP A 189 -7.48 -17.97 15.35
CA ASP A 189 -8.31 -16.76 15.17
C ASP A 189 -7.47 -15.50 15.45
N PHE A 190 -7.80 -14.40 14.77
CA PHE A 190 -7.27 -13.09 15.12
C PHE A 190 -7.89 -12.65 16.45
N ARG A 191 -7.11 -12.06 17.37
CA ARG A 191 -7.63 -11.72 18.71
C ARG A 191 -8.15 -10.29 18.76
N ASP A 192 -9.18 -10.06 19.58
CA ASP A 192 -9.74 -8.71 19.84
C ASP A 192 -8.70 -7.72 20.42
N SER A 193 -7.72 -8.25 21.15
CA SER A 193 -6.65 -7.45 21.74
C SER A 193 -5.52 -7.15 20.77
N TRP A 194 -5.50 -7.75 19.58
CA TRP A 194 -4.46 -7.52 18.59
C TRP A 194 -4.73 -6.27 17.77
N LEU A 195 -3.66 -5.55 17.46
CA LEU A 195 -3.68 -4.36 16.62
C LEU A 195 -2.61 -4.49 15.54
N VAL A 196 -3.02 -4.50 14.29
CA VAL A 196 -2.12 -4.40 13.14
C VAL A 196 -1.55 -3.00 13.10
N ILE A 197 -0.22 -2.91 13.16
CA ILE A 197 0.55 -1.66 13.17
C ILE A 197 1.24 -1.37 11.84
N ALA A 198 1.44 -2.38 10.99
CA ALA A 198 1.92 -2.26 9.62
C ALA A 198 1.61 -3.55 8.84
N SER A 199 1.78 -3.53 7.51
CA SER A 199 1.76 -4.73 6.66
C SER A 199 2.85 -4.66 5.58
N ASN A 200 3.30 -5.82 5.14
CA ASN A 200 4.25 -5.92 4.02
C ASN A 200 3.51 -5.89 2.66
N TYR A 201 4.26 -6.11 1.59
CA TYR A 201 3.76 -6.19 0.22
C TYR A 201 2.67 -7.25 0.02
N PHE A 202 2.75 -8.37 0.74
CA PHE A 202 1.83 -9.51 0.66
C PHE A 202 0.59 -9.38 1.57
N ALA A 203 0.43 -8.22 2.23
CA ALA A 203 -0.59 -8.02 3.27
C ALA A 203 -0.45 -8.99 4.47
N ASP A 204 0.78 -9.38 4.80
CA ASP A 204 1.08 -10.05 6.07
C ASP A 204 1.12 -8.98 7.18
N PRO A 205 0.40 -9.19 8.30
CA PRO A 205 0.34 -8.20 9.36
C PRO A 205 1.56 -8.23 10.28
N PHE A 206 2.05 -7.03 10.61
CA PHE A 206 2.84 -6.77 11.80
C PHE A 206 1.90 -6.21 12.87
N PHE A 207 1.84 -6.85 14.03
CA PHE A 207 0.86 -6.49 15.05
C PHE A 207 1.40 -6.60 16.47
N ILE A 208 0.69 -5.96 17.39
CA ILE A 208 0.95 -5.98 18.83
C ILE A 208 -0.29 -6.49 19.57
N ASP A 209 -0.13 -6.99 20.78
CA ASP A 209 -1.25 -7.30 21.68
C ASP A 209 -1.37 -6.20 22.75
N PHE A 210 -2.55 -5.59 22.87
CA PHE A 210 -2.82 -4.60 23.91
C PHE A 210 -2.64 -5.15 25.34
N ASN A 211 -2.76 -6.47 25.52
CA ASN A 211 -2.52 -7.11 26.81
C ASN A 211 -1.04 -7.12 27.21
N ASP A 212 -0.12 -6.98 26.25
CA ASP A 212 1.33 -6.99 26.44
C ASP A 212 1.89 -5.57 26.66
N ALA A 213 1.04 -4.60 26.98
CA ALA A 213 1.45 -3.21 27.21
C ALA A 213 2.52 -3.06 28.31
N LYS A 214 2.58 -3.99 29.28
CA LYS A 214 3.61 -4.01 30.34
C LYS A 214 4.98 -4.50 29.86
N GLU A 215 5.01 -5.15 28.71
CA GLU A 215 6.20 -5.71 28.06
C GLU A 215 6.67 -4.81 26.92
N ASN A 216 6.23 -3.53 26.91
CA ASN A 216 6.56 -2.54 25.88
C ASN A 216 6.14 -2.94 24.46
N PHE A 217 5.05 -3.70 24.34
CA PHE A 217 4.49 -4.16 23.07
C PHE A 217 5.50 -4.94 22.21
N PRO A 218 5.77 -6.22 22.54
CA PRO A 218 6.42 -7.12 21.60
C PRO A 218 5.72 -7.08 20.25
N VAL A 219 6.50 -7.15 19.17
CA VAL A 219 5.96 -7.11 17.81
C VAL A 219 5.90 -8.53 17.27
N TYR A 220 4.73 -8.88 16.74
CA TYR A 220 4.45 -10.15 16.14
C TYR A 220 4.22 -10.00 14.64
N PHE A 221 4.54 -11.05 13.90
CA PHE A 221 4.26 -11.22 12.49
C PHE A 221 3.46 -12.51 12.29
N ALA A 222 2.65 -12.59 11.25
CA ALA A 222 2.03 -13.85 10.85
C ALA A 222 1.89 -13.89 9.32
N PHE A 223 2.19 -15.02 8.70
CA PHE A 223 1.95 -15.22 7.28
C PHE A 223 0.45 -15.27 6.96
N HIS A 224 0.05 -14.52 5.93
CA HIS A 224 -1.27 -14.52 5.36
C HIS A 224 -1.53 -15.82 4.58
N GLY A 225 -2.79 -16.26 4.50
CA GLY A 225 -3.20 -17.34 3.58
C GLY A 225 -3.23 -18.78 4.13
N ALA A 226 -2.86 -19.03 5.38
CA ALA A 226 -2.92 -20.37 5.99
C ALA A 226 -4.28 -20.74 6.60
N GLY A 227 -5.28 -19.86 6.54
CA GLY A 227 -6.59 -20.02 7.20
C GLY A 227 -6.52 -19.96 8.74
N LYS A 228 -5.36 -19.61 9.29
CA LYS A 228 -5.08 -19.41 10.72
C LYS A 228 -3.99 -18.35 10.88
N TRP A 229 -4.06 -17.55 11.92
CA TRP A 229 -3.02 -16.63 12.35
C TRP A 229 -2.08 -17.31 13.34
N THR A 230 -0.84 -17.57 12.92
CA THR A 230 0.20 -18.13 13.80
C THR A 230 1.22 -17.04 14.11
N PRO A 231 1.17 -16.41 15.30
CA PRO A 231 2.06 -15.31 15.65
C PRO A 231 3.51 -15.78 15.82
N ILE A 232 4.43 -15.10 15.15
CA ILE A 232 5.88 -15.20 15.31
C ILE A 232 6.33 -13.89 15.96
N GLN A 233 6.89 -13.94 17.17
CA GLN A 233 7.46 -12.74 17.81
C GLN A 233 8.74 -12.37 17.07
N ILE A 234 8.81 -11.18 16.48
CA ILE A 234 9.94 -10.72 15.67
C ILE A 234 10.79 -9.66 16.39
N ALA A 235 10.28 -9.06 17.45
CA ALA A 235 11.01 -8.15 18.34
C ALA A 235 10.40 -8.16 19.75
N ASP A 236 11.21 -7.93 20.78
CA ASP A 236 10.75 -7.94 22.18
C ASP A 236 9.99 -6.66 22.55
N SER A 237 10.11 -5.61 21.73
CA SER A 237 9.33 -4.38 21.88
C SER A 237 9.18 -3.63 20.56
N ILE A 238 8.19 -2.74 20.49
CA ILE A 238 7.99 -1.85 19.34
C ILE A 238 9.19 -0.91 19.12
N SER A 239 9.87 -0.50 20.20
CA SER A 239 11.07 0.33 20.12
C SER A 239 12.25 -0.45 19.52
N GLU A 240 12.44 -1.71 19.92
CA GLU A 240 13.47 -2.56 19.33
C GLU A 240 13.17 -2.83 17.85
N PHE A 241 11.91 -3.09 17.51
CA PHE A 241 11.50 -3.26 16.12
C PHE A 241 11.83 -2.02 15.28
N GLN A 242 11.51 -0.82 15.79
CA GLN A 242 11.89 0.46 15.17
C GLN A 242 13.41 0.56 14.96
N GLU A 243 14.22 0.20 15.96
CA GLU A 243 15.67 0.23 15.88
C GLU A 243 16.21 -0.74 14.81
N ILE A 244 15.61 -1.92 14.68
CA ILE A 244 15.96 -2.89 13.64
C ILE A 244 15.65 -2.29 12.25
N LEU A 245 14.45 -1.74 12.05
CA LEU A 245 14.07 -1.11 10.78
C LEU A 245 14.99 0.06 10.42
N ASN A 246 15.36 0.89 11.39
CA ASN A 246 16.29 2.00 11.19
C ASN A 246 17.66 1.51 10.73
N LYS A 247 18.22 0.48 11.39
CA LYS A 247 19.52 -0.10 10.99
C LYS A 247 19.49 -0.66 9.58
N ILE A 248 18.40 -1.34 9.21
CA ILE A 248 18.23 -1.85 7.85
C ILE A 248 18.17 -0.68 6.87
N PHE A 249 17.35 0.33 7.14
CA PHE A 249 17.20 1.49 6.26
C PHE A 249 18.50 2.28 6.09
N GLU A 250 19.21 2.59 7.18
CA GLU A 250 20.48 3.33 7.17
C GLU A 250 21.57 2.61 6.36
N ASN A 251 21.54 1.27 6.35
CA ASN A 251 22.54 0.43 5.71
C ASN A 251 22.02 -0.29 4.47
N ARG A 252 20.88 0.15 3.90
CA ARG A 252 20.19 -0.54 2.80
C ARG A 252 21.04 -0.78 1.53
N PHE A 253 22.07 0.05 1.32
CA PHE A 253 23.02 -0.08 0.20
C PHE A 253 24.32 -0.81 0.57
N ASP A 254 24.48 -1.24 1.82
CA ASP A 254 25.63 -2.01 2.29
C ASP A 254 25.22 -3.46 2.52
N ARG A 255 25.22 -4.23 1.43
CA ARG A 255 24.84 -5.65 1.45
C ARG A 255 25.61 -6.46 2.50
N ASN A 256 26.91 -6.20 2.68
CA ASN A 256 27.74 -6.92 3.64
C ASN A 256 27.30 -6.62 5.08
N TYR A 257 26.98 -5.35 5.36
CA TYR A 257 26.41 -4.98 6.67
C TYR A 257 25.07 -5.67 6.89
N LEU A 258 24.14 -5.57 5.93
CA LEU A 258 22.81 -6.18 6.05
C LEU A 258 22.90 -7.70 6.24
N GLU A 259 23.74 -8.38 5.46
CA GLU A 259 23.97 -9.81 5.58
C GLU A 259 24.45 -10.16 7.00
N SER A 260 25.47 -9.45 7.51
CA SER A 260 25.99 -9.70 8.86
C SER A 260 24.95 -9.41 9.94
N PHE A 261 24.20 -8.32 9.80
CA PHE A 261 23.22 -7.88 10.79
C PHE A 261 22.01 -8.83 10.85
N LEU A 262 21.41 -9.16 9.70
CA LEU A 262 20.27 -10.07 9.62
C LEU A 262 20.66 -11.51 10.04
N LYS A 263 21.91 -11.92 9.82
CA LYS A 263 22.42 -13.20 10.31
C LYS A 263 22.41 -13.32 11.85
N GLU A 264 22.57 -12.20 12.56
CA GLU A 264 22.45 -12.19 14.02
C GLU A 264 20.98 -12.38 14.45
N LEU A 265 20.02 -11.78 13.73
CA LEU A 265 18.59 -11.92 14.00
C LEU A 265 18.07 -13.35 13.73
N THR A 266 18.54 -13.97 12.65
CA THR A 266 18.20 -15.36 12.26
C THR A 266 18.76 -16.42 13.20
N SER A 267 19.83 -16.11 13.94
CA SER A 267 20.46 -17.06 14.87
C SER A 267 19.52 -17.52 16.00
N SER A 268 18.39 -16.84 16.18
CA SER A 268 17.29 -17.20 17.08
C SER A 268 16.36 -18.31 16.55
N GLY A 269 16.47 -18.69 15.27
CA GLY A 269 15.55 -19.62 14.59
C GLY A 269 14.21 -18.97 14.23
N ASN A 270 14.21 -17.65 14.04
CA ASN A 270 13.01 -16.89 13.70
C ASN A 270 12.75 -16.93 12.19
N GLU A 271 11.68 -17.63 11.80
CA GLU A 271 11.30 -17.88 10.41
C GLU A 271 11.10 -16.59 9.59
N PHE A 272 10.55 -15.54 10.20
CA PHE A 272 10.39 -14.25 9.51
C PHE A 272 11.75 -13.62 9.17
N TRP A 273 12.68 -13.59 10.14
CA TRP A 273 14.01 -13.04 9.89
C TRP A 273 14.82 -13.90 8.91
N ASP A 274 14.58 -15.22 8.88
CA ASP A 274 15.18 -16.12 7.89
C ASP A 274 14.75 -15.72 6.46
N GLU A 275 13.47 -15.40 6.27
CA GLU A 275 12.94 -14.96 4.98
C GLU A 275 13.48 -13.59 4.55
N VAL A 276 13.52 -12.62 5.47
CA VAL A 276 14.12 -11.30 5.20
C VAL A 276 15.60 -11.45 4.82
N TYR A 277 16.34 -12.34 5.50
CA TYR A 277 17.72 -12.65 5.19
C TYR A 277 17.88 -13.26 3.80
N GLN A 278 17.04 -14.23 3.41
CA GLN A 278 17.08 -14.79 2.05
C GLN A 278 16.79 -13.74 0.99
N ASN A 279 15.81 -12.85 1.21
CA ASN A 279 15.50 -11.78 0.26
C ASN A 279 16.72 -10.89 -0.02
N VAL A 280 17.49 -10.53 1.01
CA VAL A 280 18.75 -9.77 0.86
C VAL A 280 19.84 -10.55 0.12
N LEU A 281 19.91 -11.88 0.28
CA LEU A 281 20.85 -12.71 -0.46
C LEU A 281 20.49 -12.84 -1.95
N ASP A 282 19.20 -12.84 -2.27
CA ASP A 282 18.71 -12.98 -3.64
C ASP A 282 18.74 -11.65 -4.43
N MET A 283 18.90 -10.51 -3.74
CA MET A 283 19.11 -9.21 -4.39
C MET A 283 20.43 -9.19 -5.18
N SER A 284 20.37 -8.67 -6.41
CA SER A 284 21.56 -8.43 -7.23
C SER A 284 22.44 -7.35 -6.60
N ASP A 285 23.76 -7.46 -6.75
CA ASP A 285 24.67 -6.41 -6.27
C ASP A 285 24.33 -5.05 -6.90
N TYR A 286 24.14 -4.05 -6.04
CA TYR A 286 23.96 -2.67 -6.48
C TYR A 286 25.16 -2.22 -7.33
N THR A 287 24.86 -1.62 -8.48
CA THR A 287 25.81 -1.03 -9.41
C THR A 287 26.60 0.11 -8.77
N GLU A 288 27.77 0.47 -9.34
CA GLU A 288 28.56 1.61 -8.87
C GLU A 288 27.75 2.93 -8.88
N GLU A 289 26.72 3.06 -9.72
CA GLU A 289 25.82 4.23 -9.75
C GLU A 289 24.88 4.26 -8.52
N GLU A 290 24.30 3.11 -8.14
CA GLU A 290 23.44 2.96 -6.94
C GLU A 290 24.24 3.09 -5.64
N GLN A 291 25.49 2.62 -5.63
CA GLN A 291 26.40 2.83 -4.50
C GLN A 291 26.88 4.29 -4.35
N ASN A 292 26.96 5.03 -5.46
CA ASN A 292 27.32 6.46 -5.45
C ASN A 292 26.16 7.37 -5.02
N GLU A 293 24.90 6.91 -5.01
CA GLU A 293 23.78 7.63 -4.37
C GLU A 293 24.00 7.85 -2.86
N LYS A 294 24.91 7.07 -2.23
CA LYS A 294 25.35 7.23 -0.84
C LYS A 294 26.07 8.57 -0.59
N ASN A 295 26.57 9.24 -1.63
CA ASN A 295 27.43 10.43 -1.50
C ASN A 295 26.73 11.77 -1.77
N ASP A 296 25.45 11.79 -2.15
CA ASP A 296 24.65 13.03 -2.24
C ASP A 296 23.79 13.22 -0.97
N GLU A 297 24.42 13.10 0.21
CA GLU A 297 23.83 13.35 1.54
C GLU A 297 23.20 14.75 1.70
N SER A 298 23.39 15.65 0.73
CA SER A 298 22.72 16.95 0.72
C SER A 298 21.21 16.85 0.46
N ASP A 299 20.76 15.77 -0.19
CA ASP A 299 19.37 15.57 -0.63
C ASP A 299 18.46 14.92 0.43
N TRP A 300 18.99 14.42 1.54
CA TRP A 300 18.19 13.79 2.60
C TRP A 300 17.98 14.68 3.84
N ARG A 301 18.51 15.91 3.84
CA ARG A 301 18.19 16.90 4.89
C ARG A 301 16.71 17.24 4.83
N GLU A 302 16.10 17.41 6.01
CA GLU A 302 14.73 17.92 6.06
C GLU A 302 14.68 19.29 5.39
N ALA A 303 13.68 19.48 4.54
CA ALA A 303 13.41 20.75 3.93
C ALA A 303 11.90 20.98 3.88
N GLU A 304 11.54 22.25 3.82
CA GLU A 304 10.16 22.71 3.67
C GLU A 304 10.04 23.46 2.36
N VAL A 305 8.99 23.17 1.59
CA VAL A 305 8.64 23.94 0.40
C VAL A 305 7.39 24.76 0.69
N TYR A 306 7.50 26.05 0.40
CA TYR A 306 6.44 27.03 0.57
C TYR A 306 6.01 27.56 -0.79
N ILE A 307 4.71 27.72 -0.99
CA ILE A 307 4.16 28.51 -2.10
C ILE A 307 4.11 29.97 -1.63
N ILE A 308 4.80 30.84 -2.35
CA ILE A 308 4.83 32.29 -2.09
C ILE A 308 4.01 33.09 -3.12
N ASP A 309 3.74 32.49 -4.28
CA ASP A 309 2.76 33.00 -5.26
C ASP A 309 2.10 31.80 -5.97
N ILE A 310 0.77 31.77 -6.04
CA ILE A 310 0.00 30.69 -6.68
C ILE A 310 -0.04 30.78 -8.21
N GLY A 311 0.50 31.84 -8.79
CA GLY A 311 0.72 31.97 -10.23
C GLY A 311 -0.53 32.10 -11.09
N PRO A 312 -0.41 31.86 -12.41
CA PRO A 312 -1.51 32.01 -13.36
C PRO A 312 -2.55 30.88 -13.27
N ASN A 313 -2.16 29.65 -12.85
CA ASN A 313 -3.08 28.51 -12.76
C ASN A 313 -3.71 28.37 -11.37
N LYS A 314 -4.27 29.47 -10.85
CA LYS A 314 -4.80 29.59 -9.47
C LYS A 314 -5.71 28.45 -9.06
N MET A 315 -6.64 28.04 -9.93
CA MET A 315 -7.61 26.98 -9.61
C MET A 315 -6.97 25.59 -9.53
N LYS A 316 -5.86 25.36 -10.23
CA LYS A 316 -5.11 24.10 -10.12
C LYS A 316 -4.37 24.03 -8.78
N ILE A 317 -3.73 25.13 -8.37
CA ILE A 317 -3.11 25.23 -7.04
C ILE A 317 -4.16 25.12 -5.92
N VAL A 318 -5.34 25.74 -6.07
CA VAL A 318 -6.45 25.58 -5.12
C VAL A 318 -6.92 24.12 -5.06
N SER A 319 -7.03 23.43 -6.21
CA SER A 319 -7.39 22.00 -6.23
C SER A 319 -6.32 21.14 -5.55
N LEU A 320 -5.05 21.44 -5.79
CA LEU A 320 -3.93 20.75 -5.19
C LEU A 320 -3.89 20.94 -3.67
N LEU A 321 -4.05 22.19 -3.18
CA LEU A 321 -4.17 22.48 -1.76
C LEU A 321 -5.38 21.79 -1.12
N LYS A 322 -6.49 21.71 -1.85
CA LYS A 322 -7.69 20.99 -1.41
C LYS A 322 -7.40 19.50 -1.17
N GLU A 323 -6.67 18.87 -2.08
CA GLU A 323 -6.32 17.44 -2.00
C GLU A 323 -5.27 17.14 -0.94
N VAL A 324 -4.23 17.97 -0.86
CA VAL A 324 -3.11 17.83 0.10
C VAL A 324 -3.57 18.08 1.53
N TYR A 325 -4.34 19.13 1.77
CA TYR A 325 -4.82 19.50 3.11
C TYR A 325 -6.22 18.96 3.45
N LYS A 326 -6.81 18.15 2.57
CA LYS A 326 -8.18 17.60 2.71
C LYS A 326 -9.23 18.68 3.04
N LEU A 327 -9.09 19.85 2.41
CA LEU A 327 -9.94 21.02 2.67
C LEU A 327 -11.22 20.98 1.82
N SER A 328 -12.23 21.75 2.24
CA SER A 328 -13.32 22.14 1.33
C SER A 328 -12.81 23.12 0.26
N GLY A 329 -13.56 23.26 -0.84
CA GLY A 329 -13.18 24.21 -1.91
C GLY A 329 -13.09 25.66 -1.42
N THR A 330 -13.90 26.05 -0.44
CA THR A 330 -13.88 27.38 0.19
C THR A 330 -12.66 27.58 1.08
N GLU A 331 -12.27 26.56 1.85
CA GLU A 331 -11.09 26.62 2.71
C GLU A 331 -9.79 26.63 1.89
N ALA A 332 -9.71 25.83 0.83
CA ALA A 332 -8.57 25.83 -0.08
C ALA A 332 -8.42 27.20 -0.81
N LEU A 333 -9.54 27.81 -1.22
CA LEU A 333 -9.54 29.15 -1.82
C LEU A 333 -9.16 30.26 -0.82
N GLN A 334 -9.46 30.06 0.46
CA GLN A 334 -9.04 30.99 1.51
C GLN A 334 -7.54 30.81 1.82
N MET A 335 -7.06 29.58 1.88
CA MET A 335 -5.65 29.24 2.08
C MET A 335 -4.79 29.78 0.93
N SER A 336 -5.25 29.68 -0.32
CA SER A 336 -4.52 30.19 -1.50
C SER A 336 -4.30 31.72 -1.51
N LYS A 337 -4.91 32.46 -0.58
CA LYS A 337 -4.72 33.92 -0.42
C LYS A 337 -3.65 34.26 0.60
N GLN A 338 -3.09 33.29 1.30
CA GLN A 338 -1.99 33.52 2.23
C GLN A 338 -0.72 33.88 1.45
N ASN A 339 0.10 34.76 2.04
CA ASN A 339 1.34 35.22 1.41
C ASN A 339 2.45 34.14 1.37
N ARG A 340 2.29 33.09 2.18
CA ARG A 340 3.24 31.99 2.31
C ARG A 340 2.48 30.78 2.83
N ILE A 341 2.46 29.72 2.04
CA ILE A 341 1.70 28.50 2.32
C ILE A 341 2.70 27.36 2.38
N LEU A 342 2.85 26.69 3.52
CA LEU A 342 3.61 25.44 3.56
C LEU A 342 2.92 24.45 2.60
N TYR A 343 3.67 23.76 1.75
CA TYR A 343 3.10 22.77 0.83
C TYR A 343 3.53 21.36 1.21
N HIS A 344 4.82 21.17 1.45
CA HIS A 344 5.37 19.87 1.83
C HIS A 344 6.57 20.07 2.76
N LYS A 345 6.74 19.15 3.71
CA LYS A 345 7.91 19.05 4.58
C LYS A 345 8.41 17.60 4.50
N GLY A 346 9.68 17.42 4.21
CA GLY A 346 10.28 16.09 4.07
C GLY A 346 11.73 16.15 3.60
N PRO A 347 12.34 15.00 3.26
CA PRO A 347 13.67 14.95 2.67
C PRO A 347 13.77 15.83 1.41
N TYR A 348 14.86 16.58 1.27
CA TYR A 348 15.09 17.52 0.16
C TYR A 348 14.89 16.87 -1.24
N LYS A 349 15.23 15.58 -1.41
CA LYS A 349 15.00 14.78 -2.64
C LYS A 349 13.50 14.76 -3.02
N TRP A 350 12.61 14.63 -2.05
CA TRP A 350 11.15 14.60 -2.26
C TRP A 350 10.55 16.01 -2.40
N ILE A 351 11.18 16.98 -1.74
CA ILE A 351 10.86 18.41 -1.90
C ILE A 351 11.13 18.87 -3.34
N GLN A 352 12.18 18.38 -4.00
CA GLN A 352 12.45 18.73 -5.41
C GLN A 352 11.32 18.30 -6.36
N SER A 353 10.72 17.12 -6.15
CA SER A 353 9.58 16.66 -6.96
C SER A 353 8.36 17.57 -6.75
N SER A 354 8.06 17.87 -5.48
CA SER A 354 6.98 18.80 -5.09
C SER A 354 7.20 20.21 -5.65
N ALA A 355 8.44 20.71 -5.65
CA ALA A 355 8.78 22.01 -6.21
C ALA A 355 8.56 22.04 -7.73
N ARG A 356 9.01 21.01 -8.46
CA ARG A 356 8.80 20.90 -9.92
C ARG A 356 7.33 20.83 -10.28
N GLU A 357 6.52 20.11 -9.51
CA GLU A 357 5.06 20.06 -9.70
C GLU A 357 4.45 21.46 -9.57
N LEU A 358 4.74 22.17 -8.47
CA LEU A 358 4.22 23.51 -8.21
C LEU A 358 4.66 24.53 -9.27
N GLU A 359 5.94 24.50 -9.66
CA GLU A 359 6.48 25.36 -10.73
C GLU A 359 5.86 25.04 -12.10
N SER A 360 5.59 23.77 -12.40
CA SER A 360 4.88 23.38 -13.63
C SER A 360 3.44 23.89 -13.69
N LEU A 361 2.83 24.06 -12.52
CA LEU A 361 1.53 24.73 -12.34
C LEU A 361 1.67 26.26 -12.32
N GLY A 362 2.87 26.80 -12.44
CA GLY A 362 3.18 28.22 -12.52
C GLY A 362 3.25 28.94 -11.18
N ALA A 363 3.27 28.22 -10.06
CA ALA A 363 3.47 28.80 -8.74
C ALA A 363 4.94 29.20 -8.54
N THR A 364 5.17 30.25 -7.74
CA THR A 364 6.50 30.60 -7.23
C THR A 364 6.68 29.98 -5.85
N ILE A 365 7.82 29.31 -5.65
CA ILE A 365 8.11 28.55 -4.43
C ILE A 365 9.36 29.04 -3.72
N GLU A 366 9.43 28.75 -2.43
CA GLU A 366 10.60 28.95 -1.58
C GLU A 366 10.92 27.63 -0.89
N ILE A 367 12.16 27.16 -1.00
CA ILE A 367 12.64 25.97 -0.28
C ILE A 367 13.54 26.41 0.87
N VAL A 368 13.26 25.91 2.06
CA VAL A 368 14.06 26.14 3.27
C VAL A 368 14.61 24.80 3.73
N THR A 369 15.94 24.62 3.67
CA THR A 369 16.62 23.47 4.27
C THR A 369 16.73 23.69 5.78
N LEU A 370 16.41 22.67 6.57
CA LEU A 370 16.37 22.72 8.04
C LEU A 370 17.68 22.26 8.70
#